data_AF-A0A258B8X0-F1
#
_entry.id   AF-A0A258B8X0-F1
#
_cell.length_a   1.000
_cell.length_b   1.000
_cell.length_c   1.000
_cell.angle_alpha   90.00
_cell.angle_beta   90.00
_cell.angle_gamma   90.00
#
_symmetry.space_group_name_H-M   'P 1'
#
loop_
_entity.id
_entity.type
_entity.pdbx_description
1 polymer ?
#
loop_
_entity_poly.entity_id
_entity_poly.type
_entity_poly.pdbx_seq_one_letter_code
_entity_poly.pdbx_strand_id
1 'polypeptide(L)' 'RLVRDLIDIPLVASGGAGAVEHFTDVFDHCDVSGALAASVFHKKIIHIPDLKRDLQTAGIEVRI' A
#
# COMPACT_ATOMS: atom_id res chain seq x y z
N ARG A 1 4.87 -20.68 6.40
CA ARG A 1 3.90 -20.60 5.27
C ARG A 1 3.29 -19.21 5.32
N LEU A 2 3.30 -18.46 4.22
CA LEU A 2 2.78 -17.10 4.20
C LEU A 2 1.26 -17.14 4.13
N VAL A 3 0.59 -16.07 4.58
CA VAL A 3 -0.87 -15.96 4.55
C VAL A 3 -1.40 -16.11 3.12
N ARG A 4 -0.69 -15.52 2.14
CA ARG A 4 -1.03 -15.60 0.72
C ARG A 4 -1.10 -17.02 0.17
N ASP A 5 -0.25 -17.93 0.65
CA ASP A 5 -0.20 -19.34 0.22
C ASP A 5 -1.40 -20.18 0.71
N LEU A 6 -2.31 -19.57 1.47
CA LEU A 6 -3.43 -20.23 2.17
C LEU A 6 -4.80 -19.73 1.74
N ILE A 7 -4.87 -18.58 1.06
CA ILE A 7 -6.13 -17.89 0.78
C ILE A 7 -6.17 -17.40 -0.67
N ASP A 8 -7.37 -17.35 -1.23
CA ASP A 8 -7.66 -16.77 -2.57
C ASP A 8 -8.59 -15.55 -2.52
N ILE A 9 -8.87 -15.06 -1.31
CA ILE A 9 -9.67 -13.86 -1.08
C ILE A 9 -8.77 -12.61 -1.06
N PRO A 10 -9.32 -11.40 -1.30
CA PRO A 10 -8.54 -10.17 -1.24
C PRO A 10 -7.79 -10.00 0.08
N LEU A 11 -6.50 -9.68 -0.01
CA LEU A 11 -5.59 -9.54 1.12
C LEU A 11 -5.14 -8.08 1.25
N VAL A 12 -5.30 -7.50 2.43
CA VAL A 12 -4.85 -6.12 2.71
C VAL A 12 -3.64 -6.16 3.62
N ALA A 13 -2.51 -5.62 3.17
CA ALA A 13 -1.36 -5.35 4.02
C ALA A 13 -1.69 -4.23 5.00
N SER A 14 -1.43 -4.44 6.29
CA SER A 14 -1.75 -3.47 7.35
C SER A 14 -0.62 -3.41 8.38
N GLY A 15 -0.19 -2.19 8.70
CA GLY A 15 0.88 -1.92 9.68
C GLY A 15 2.26 -1.70 9.04
N GLY A 16 3.07 -0.83 9.65
CA GLY A 16 4.48 -0.59 9.24
C GLY A 16 4.70 0.44 8.13
N ALA A 17 3.67 0.85 7.39
CA ALA A 17 3.80 1.92 6.40
C ALA A 17 4.15 3.26 7.08
N GLY A 18 5.27 3.85 6.65
CA GLY A 18 5.90 5.04 7.25
C GLY A 18 6.37 6.06 6.22
N ALA A 19 6.64 5.61 4.99
CA ALA A 19 7.03 6.42 3.84
C ALA A 19 6.22 5.98 2.59
N VAL A 20 6.25 6.77 1.53
CA VAL A 20 5.52 6.48 0.27
C VAL A 20 6.04 5.19 -0.36
N GLU A 21 7.34 4.96 -0.27
CA GLU A 21 8.05 3.79 -0.80
C GLU A 21 7.55 2.49 -0.17
N HIS A 22 7.11 2.52 1.09
CA HIS A 22 6.55 1.32 1.73
C HIS A 22 5.25 0.85 1.04
N PHE A 23 4.54 1.75 0.35
CA PHE A 23 3.36 1.38 -0.42
C PHE A 23 3.76 0.79 -1.78
N THR A 24 4.74 1.35 -2.49
CA THR A 24 5.22 0.75 -3.74
C THR A 24 5.82 -0.63 -3.48
N ASP A 25 6.68 -0.74 -2.45
CA ASP A 25 7.35 -1.98 -2.08
C ASP A 25 6.35 -3.10 -1.77
N VAL A 26 5.22 -2.79 -1.11
CA VAL A 26 4.24 -3.83 -0.78
C VAL A 26 3.49 -4.33 -2.02
N PHE A 27 3.24 -3.48 -3.02
CA PHE A 27 2.62 -3.90 -4.27
C PHE A 27 3.62 -4.62 -5.22
N ASP A 28 4.90 -4.26 -5.17
CA ASP A 28 5.93 -4.85 -6.04
C ASP A 28 6.46 -6.19 -5.50
N HIS A 29 6.54 -6.33 -4.17
CA HIS A 29 7.18 -7.49 -3.53
C HIS A 29 6.20 -8.44 -2.85
N CYS A 30 4.94 -8.02 -2.64
CA CYS A 30 3.93 -8.87 -2.03
C CYS A 30 2.70 -9.00 -2.94
N ASP A 31 2.15 -10.21 -3.03
CA ASP A 31 0.85 -10.44 -3.65
C ASP A 31 -0.27 -10.04 -2.68
N VAL A 32 -0.59 -8.74 -2.70
CA VAL A 32 -1.64 -8.12 -1.89
C VAL A 32 -2.63 -7.37 -2.79
N SER A 33 -3.88 -7.32 -2.36
CA SER A 33 -4.95 -6.61 -3.06
C SER A 33 -5.07 -5.14 -2.62
N GLY A 34 -4.44 -4.76 -1.51
CA GLY A 34 -4.46 -3.40 -1.00
C GLY A 34 -3.50 -3.17 0.16
N ALA A 35 -3.28 -1.89 0.46
CA ALA A 35 -2.45 -1.44 1.57
C ALA A 35 -3.23 -0.48 2.48
N LEU A 36 -3.12 -0.68 3.79
CA LEU A 36 -3.76 0.14 4.82
C LEU A 36 -2.70 0.80 5.70
N ALA A 37 -2.84 2.12 5.86
CA ALA A 37 -2.07 2.89 6.82
C ALA A 37 -2.98 3.86 7.57
N ALA A 38 -2.62 4.18 8.81
CA ALA A 38 -3.41 5.09 9.65
C ALA A 38 -2.57 6.28 10.13
N SER A 39 -1.53 6.05 10.93
CA SER A 39 -0.81 7.14 11.61
C SER A 39 -0.16 8.13 10.65
N VAL A 40 0.35 7.69 9.50
CA VAL A 40 0.95 8.57 8.48
C VAL A 40 -0.05 9.56 7.89
N PHE A 41 -1.32 9.17 7.75
CA PHE A 41 -2.38 10.03 7.24
C PHE A 41 -2.94 10.94 8.34
N HIS A 42 -3.21 10.41 9.53
CA HIS A 42 -3.74 11.19 10.65
C HIS A 42 -2.76 12.27 11.12
N LYS A 43 -1.45 11.98 11.04
CA LYS A 43 -0.38 12.94 11.37
C LYS A 43 0.02 13.83 10.19
N LYS A 44 -0.63 13.69 9.02
CA LYS A 44 -0.32 14.43 7.78
C LYS A 44 1.15 14.33 7.35
N ILE A 45 1.79 13.19 7.64
CA ILE A 45 3.16 12.90 7.21
C ILE A 45 3.14 12.59 5.71
N ILE A 46 2.13 11.85 5.27
CA ILE A 46 1.88 11.52 3.87
C ILE A 46 0.52 12.09 3.49
N HIS A 47 0.49 12.85 2.40
CA HIS A 47 -0.73 13.38 1.82
C HIS A 47 -1.29 12.36 0.81
N ILE A 48 -2.57 11.98 0.95
CA ILE A 48 -3.21 10.99 0.08
C ILE A 48 -3.11 11.35 -1.42
N PRO A 49 -3.28 12.62 -1.85
CA PRO A 49 -3.12 12.98 -3.26
C PRO A 49 -1.71 12.72 -3.80
N ASP A 50 -0.68 12.99 -3.00
CA ASP A 50 0.72 12.79 -3.41
C ASP A 50 1.06 11.30 -3.46
N LEU A 51 0.65 10.54 -2.44
CA LEU A 51 0.75 9.07 -2.45
C LEU A 51 0.13 8.46 -3.71
N LYS A 52 -1.09 8.89 -4.07
CA LYS A 52 -1.76 8.38 -5.28
C LYS A 52 -1.00 8.74 -6.56
N ARG A 53 -0.44 9.95 -6.64
CA ARG A 53 0.36 10.37 -7.80
C ARG A 53 1.62 9.53 -7.93
N ASP A 54 2.28 9.26 -6.80
CA ASP A 54 3.51 8.46 -6.78
C ASP A 54 3.23 7.01 -7.15
N LEU A 55 2.16 6.41 -6.61
CA LEU A 55 1.70 5.07 -7.00
C LEU A 55 1.34 4.99 -8.49
N GLN A 56 0.61 5.97 -9.00
CA GLN A 56 0.29 6.04 -10.44
C GLN A 56 1.57 6.13 -11.28
N THR A 57 2.56 6.91 -10.84
CA THR A 57 3.86 7.06 -11.53
C THR A 57 4.67 5.77 -11.48
N ALA A 58 4.56 4.99 -10.41
CA ALA A 58 5.14 3.66 -10.27
C ALA A 58 4.40 2.58 -11.10
N GLY A 59 3.33 2.92 -11.81
CA GLY A 59 2.54 1.99 -12.62
C GLY A 59 1.50 1.19 -11.83
N ILE A 60 1.24 1.57 -10.58
CA ILE A 60 0.23 0.94 -9.72
C ILE A 60 -1.12 1.61 -9.99
N GLU A 61 -2.12 0.81 -10.37
CA GLU A 61 -3.46 1.31 -10.66
C GLU A 61 -4.12 1.84 -9.38
N VAL A 62 -4.43 3.12 -9.38
CA VAL A 62 -5.09 3.79 -8.25
C VAL A 62 -6.19 4.71 -8.75
N ARG A 63 -7.30 4.76 -8.00
CA ARG A 63 -8.36 5.74 -8.25
C ARG A 63 -7.86 7.13 -7.89
N ILE A 64 -7.85 8.07 -8.83
CA ILE A 64 -7.52 9.47 -8.58
C ILE A 64 -8.68 10.17 -7.88
#